data_AF-A0A142XIW6-F1
#
_entry.id   AF-A0A142XIW6-F1
#
_cell.length_a   1.000
_cell.length_b   1.000
_cell.length_c   1.000
_cell.angle_alpha   90.00
_cell.angle_beta   90.00
_cell.angle_gamma   90.00
#
_symmetry.space_group_name_H-M   'P 1'
#
loop_
_entity.id
_entity.type
_entity.pdbx_description
1 polymer ?
#
loop_
_entity_poly.entity_id
_entity_poly.type
_entity_poly.pdbx_seq_one_letter_code
_entity_poly.pdbx_strand_id
1 'polypeptide(L)' 'MSNTAQMAMLRSYQQIIGMGEPAVPLLLEELQREPDHWFWALEAITQESPVPPEAKGKLNETARAWIEWGCQKGYIS' A
#
# COMPACT_ATOMS: atom_id res chain seq x y z
N MET A 1 13.58 10.75 -13.04
CA MET A 1 12.24 10.26 -12.63
C MET A 1 12.45 8.99 -11.83
N SER A 2 11.80 8.80 -10.67
CA SER A 2 12.01 7.61 -9.85
C SER A 2 11.31 6.39 -10.47
N ASN A 3 11.88 5.19 -10.24
CA ASN A 3 11.36 3.90 -10.75
C ASN A 3 9.89 3.66 -10.33
N THR A 4 9.50 4.13 -9.14
CA THR A 4 8.13 4.08 -8.61
C THR A 4 7.10 4.81 -9.48
N ALA A 5 7.46 5.97 -10.04
CA ALA A 5 6.55 6.72 -10.90
C ALA A 5 6.35 6.07 -12.28
N GLN A 6 7.31 5.27 -12.75
CA GLN A 6 7.18 4.51 -13.99
C GLN A 6 6.33 3.25 -13.79
N MET A 7 6.43 2.58 -12.65
CA MET A 7 5.59 1.42 -12.31
C MET A 7 4.12 1.79 -12.11
N ALA A 8 3.85 2.96 -11.51
CA ALA A 8 2.50 3.53 -11.39
C ALA A 8 1.76 3.71 -12.74
N MET A 9 2.51 3.76 -13.85
CA MET A 9 1.95 3.90 -15.22
C MET A 9 1.74 2.55 -15.92
N LEU A 10 2.11 1.42 -15.30
CA LEU A 10 1.83 0.11 -15.84
C LEU A 10 0.32 -0.16 -15.77
N ARG A 11 -0.25 -0.62 -16.89
CA ARG A 11 -1.69 -0.92 -17.01
C ARG A 11 -2.17 -1.85 -15.88
N SER A 12 -1.37 -2.85 -15.51
CA SER A 12 -1.69 -3.79 -14.45
C SER A 12 -1.82 -3.10 -13.09
N TYR A 13 -0.99 -2.09 -12.82
CA TYR A 13 -1.04 -1.31 -11.59
C TYR A 13 -2.32 -0.47 -11.51
N GLN A 14 -2.70 0.17 -12.62
CA GLN A 14 -3.95 0.92 -12.70
C GLN A 14 -5.18 0.02 -12.61
N GLN A 15 -5.12 -1.21 -13.12
CA GLN A 15 -6.20 -2.19 -12.96
C GLN A 15 -6.41 -2.57 -11.50
N ILE A 16 -5.33 -2.77 -10.74
CA ILE A 16 -5.41 -3.05 -9.30
C ILE A 16 -6.03 -1.86 -8.56
N ILE A 17 -5.61 -0.62 -8.85
CA ILE A 17 -6.26 0.58 -8.27
C ILE A 17 -7.74 0.61 -8.65
N GLY A 18 -8.07 0.31 -9.92
CA GLY A 18 -9.44 0.28 -10.42
C GLY A 18 -10.33 -0.79 -9.79
N MET A 19 -9.75 -1.80 -9.13
CA MET A 19 -10.52 -2.77 -8.35
C MET A 19 -11.08 -2.17 -7.06
N GLY A 20 -10.46 -1.12 -6.51
CA GLY A 20 -10.92 -0.44 -5.30
C GLY A 20 -10.74 -1.27 -4.02
N GLU A 21 -11.64 -1.08 -3.04
CA GLU A 21 -11.56 -1.70 -1.71
C GLU A 21 -11.31 -3.22 -1.70
N PRO A 22 -11.88 -4.05 -2.60
CA PRO A 22 -11.59 -5.48 -2.66
C PRO A 22 -10.10 -5.84 -2.85
N ALA A 23 -9.28 -4.94 -3.38
CA ALA A 23 -7.83 -5.16 -3.51
C ALA A 23 -7.05 -4.88 -2.21
N VAL A 24 -7.64 -4.16 -1.25
CA VAL A 24 -6.94 -3.71 -0.03
C VAL A 24 -6.41 -4.88 0.80
N PRO A 25 -7.19 -5.93 1.13
CA PRO A 25 -6.66 -7.08 1.87
C PRO A 25 -5.48 -7.76 1.16
N LEU A 26 -5.58 -7.94 -0.16
CA LEU A 26 -4.55 -8.62 -0.96
C LEU A 26 -3.24 -7.82 -0.97
N LEU A 27 -3.33 -6.48 -1.08
CA LEU A 27 -2.18 -5.60 -1.03
C LEU A 27 -1.51 -5.57 0.36
N LEU A 28 -2.32 -5.62 1.42
CA LEU A 28 -1.83 -5.69 2.79
C LEU A 28 -1.15 -7.04 3.10
N GLU A 29 -1.69 -8.15 2.61
CA GLU A 29 -1.06 -9.48 2.70
C GLU A 29 0.27 -9.52 1.95
N GLU A 30 0.34 -8.92 0.76
CA GLU A 30 1.60 -8.84 0.01
C GLU A 30 2.65 -8.01 0.76
N LEU A 31 2.26 -6.89 1.37
CA LEU A 31 3.15 -6.09 2.21
C LEU A 31 3.71 -6.85 3.43
N GLN A 32 2.98 -7.83 3.98
CA GLN A 32 3.51 -8.69 5.04
C GLN A 32 4.61 -9.63 4.54
N ARG A 33 4.52 -10.05 3.27
CA ARG A 33 5.48 -10.97 2.65
C ARG A 33 6.73 -10.23 2.18
N GLU A 34 6.55 -9.11 1.51
CA GLU A 34 7.62 -8.28 0.98
C GLU A 34 7.22 -6.80 1.03
N PRO A 35 7.91 -5.97 1.84
CA PRO A 35 7.70 -4.53 1.89
C PRO A 35 8.01 -3.86 0.54
N ASP A 36 7.01 -3.81 -0.33
CA ASP A 36 7.15 -3.31 -1.69
C ASP A 36 6.41 -1.97 -1.91
N HIS A 37 6.45 -1.44 -3.12
CA HIS A 37 5.98 -0.13 -3.53
C HIS A 37 4.43 0.04 -3.51
N TRP A 38 3.68 -0.89 -2.91
CA TRP A 38 2.22 -0.91 -2.90
C TRP A 38 1.56 0.17 -2.03
N PHE A 39 2.34 0.91 -1.24
CA PHE A 39 1.84 2.00 -0.40
C PHE A 39 1.03 3.04 -1.18
N TRP A 40 1.44 3.34 -2.41
CA TRP A 40 0.74 4.31 -3.25
C TRP A 40 -0.61 3.78 -3.75
N ALA A 41 -0.70 2.48 -4.07
CA ALA A 41 -1.98 1.86 -4.41
C ALA A 41 -2.94 1.86 -3.21
N LEU A 42 -2.43 1.53 -2.01
CA LEU A 42 -3.22 1.58 -0.79
C LEU A 42 -3.73 2.99 -0.50
N GLU A 43 -2.86 4.00 -0.57
CA GLU A 43 -3.26 5.41 -0.39
C GLU A 43 -4.28 5.84 -1.45
N ALA A 44 -4.09 5.47 -2.72
CA ALA A 44 -5.02 5.81 -3.80
C ALA A 44 -6.40 5.17 -3.63
N ILE A 45 -6.46 3.91 -3.17
CA ILE A 45 -7.70 3.16 -2.98
C ILE A 45 -8.42 3.62 -1.72
N THR A 46 -7.70 3.69 -0.60
CA THR A 46 -8.29 3.91 0.74
C THR A 46 -8.41 5.40 1.09
N GLN A 47 -7.67 6.27 0.40
CA GLN A 47 -7.49 7.68 0.74
C GLN A 47 -6.96 7.93 2.16
N GLU A 48 -6.31 6.93 2.75
CA GLU A 48 -5.76 6.97 4.10
C GLU A 48 -4.23 7.08 4.06
N SER A 49 -3.65 7.71 5.08
CA SER A 49 -2.19 7.86 5.23
C SER A 49 -1.79 7.54 6.68
N PRO A 50 -1.77 6.26 7.08
CA PRO A 50 -1.41 5.84 8.43
C PRO A 50 0.09 5.99 8.73
N VAL A 51 0.91 6.30 7.70
CA VAL A 51 2.36 6.40 7.80
C VAL A 51 2.76 7.74 8.42
N PRO A 52 3.40 7.75 9.60
CA PRO A 52 3.83 8.99 10.23
C PRO A 52 4.98 9.64 9.44
N PRO A 53 5.14 10.97 9.47
CA PRO A 53 6.20 11.68 8.75
C PRO A 53 7.61 11.13 9.00
N GLU A 54 7.88 10.65 10.22
CA GLU A 54 9.17 10.12 10.67
C GLU A 54 9.51 8.74 10.08
N ALA A 55 8.49 8.03 9.59
CA ALA A 55 8.61 6.74 8.91
C ALA A 55 8.74 6.87 7.39
N LYS A 56 8.55 8.08 6.82
CA LYS A 56 8.64 8.30 5.37
C LYS A 56 10.03 7.94 4.86
N GLY A 57 10.07 7.15 3.79
CA GLY A 57 11.32 6.65 3.19
C GLY A 57 11.92 5.43 3.88
N LYS A 58 11.31 4.94 4.98
CA LYS A 58 11.71 3.71 5.65
C LYS A 58 10.70 2.62 5.35
N LEU A 59 11.03 1.74 4.41
CA LEU A 59 10.13 0.69 3.89
C LEU A 59 9.49 -0.15 5.01
N ASN A 60 10.27 -0.63 5.96
CA ASN A 60 9.77 -1.49 7.04
C ASN A 60 8.81 -0.75 7.99
N GLU A 61 9.10 0.51 8.34
CA GLU A 61 8.23 1.31 9.21
C GLU A 61 6.93 1.68 8.47
N THR A 62 7.02 1.96 7.17
CA THR A 62 5.88 2.26 6.29
C THR A 62 4.96 1.03 6.16
N ALA A 63 5.54 -0.16 5.91
CA ALA A 63 4.78 -1.41 5.84
C ALA A 63 4.10 -1.74 7.17
N ARG A 64 4.81 -1.58 8.30
CA ARG A 64 4.23 -1.82 9.62
C ARG A 64 3.02 -0.92 9.89
N ALA A 65 3.10 0.37 9.56
CA ALA A 65 1.99 1.31 9.75
C ALA A 65 0.75 0.91 8.93
N TRP A 66 0.95 0.47 7.68
CA TRP A 66 -0.15 -0.04 6.84
C TRP A 66 -0.75 -1.35 7.35
N ILE A 67 0.09 -2.29 7.80
CA ILE A 67 -0.37 -3.56 8.36
C ILE A 67 -1.17 -3.32 9.64
N GLU A 68 -0.66 -2.51 10.57
CA GLU A 68 -1.36 -2.16 11.81
C GLU A 68 -2.72 -1.51 11.52
N TRP A 69 -2.77 -0.57 10.57
CA TRP A 69 -4.01 0.05 10.11
C TRP A 69 -4.97 -0.99 9.51
N GLY A 70 -4.46 -1.90 8.67
CA GLY A 70 -5.22 -2.97 8.05
C GLY A 70 -5.87 -3.90 9.07
N CYS A 71 -5.13 -4.27 10.11
CA CYS A 71 -5.65 -5.06 11.24
C CYS A 71 -6.73 -4.30 12.02
N GLN A 72 -6.53 -3.00 12.30
CA GLN A 72 -7.52 -2.18 13.01
C GLN A 72 -8.84 -2.02 12.24
N LYS A 73 -8.78 -1.97 10.91
CA LYS A 73 -9.95 -1.90 10.03
C LYS A 73 -10.59 -3.26 9.74
N GLY A 74 -9.95 -4.36 10.14
CA GLY A 74 -10.43 -5.72 9.90
C GLY A 74 -10.22 -6.24 8.47
N TYR A 75 -9.29 -5.65 7.72
CA TYR A 75 -8.93 -6.13 6.37
C TYR A 75 -8.06 -7.39 6.42
N ILE A 76 -7.22 -7.51 7.45
CA ILE A 76 -6.29 -8.61 7.67
C ILE A 76 -6.21 -8.93 9.17
N SER A 77 -5.75 -10.14 9.52
CA SER A 77 -5.64 -10.62 10.91
C SER A 77 -4.23 -11.05 11.27
#